data_AF-A0A1H7DS46-F1
#
_entry.id   AF-A0A1H7DS46-F1
#
_cell.length_a   1.000
_cell.length_b   1.000
_cell.length_c   1.000
_cell.angle_alpha   90.00
_cell.angle_beta   90.00
_cell.angle_gamma   90.00
#
_symmetry.space_group_name_H-M   'P 1'
#
loop_
_entity.id
_entity.type
_entity.pdbx_description
1 polymer ?
#
loop_
_entity_poly.entity_id
_entity_poly.type
_entity_poly.pdbx_seq_one_letter_code
_entity_poly.pdbx_strand_id
1 'polypeptide(L)'
;MSTRQILGSLACGAVLLTGVPACSEKPDDKSQTSNSGNSNSNSDKASGGTNTGTASAELLKLGVEQGQAGKFDEAKATFEKVLAAEAENKFAWFNLGFIAQSRNHSDEAISNYDKALATDANYKPALYNKAIALESKDPTTSMDIYRKLVSIDNKSSTAYLRLGMLLSESGDDAGARDAFKAAVRLDKGLTSAVPAKYRVVPTARPSASAGR
;
A
#
# COMPACT_ATOMS: atom_id res chain seq x y z
N MET A 1 -20.54 29.17 -16.14
CA MET A 1 -19.90 28.27 -17.11
C MET A 1 -19.24 27.14 -16.34
N SER A 2 -19.78 25.92 -16.49
CA SER A 2 -19.38 24.71 -15.79
C SER A 2 -18.83 23.71 -16.80
N THR A 3 -17.58 23.29 -16.61
CA THR A 3 -16.98 22.09 -17.23
C THR A 3 -15.67 21.80 -16.47
N ARG A 4 -15.71 20.92 -15.46
CA ARG A 4 -15.43 19.47 -15.50
C ARG A 4 -13.93 19.14 -15.46
N GLN A 5 -13.54 18.63 -14.30
CA GLN A 5 -12.58 17.55 -14.02
C GLN A 5 -11.53 17.23 -15.10
N ILE A 6 -10.27 17.49 -14.76
CA ILE A 6 -9.11 16.79 -15.30
C ILE A 6 -8.49 15.99 -14.14
N LEU A 7 -9.12 14.88 -13.76
CA LEU A 7 -8.40 13.79 -13.09
C LEU A 7 -7.89 12.86 -14.19
N GLY A 8 -6.71 13.20 -14.72
CA GLY A 8 -5.95 12.36 -15.63
C GLY A 8 -5.23 11.26 -14.85
N SER A 9 -5.70 10.03 -15.05
CA SER A 9 -5.09 8.72 -14.80
C SER A 9 -3.59 8.72 -14.46
N LEU A 10 -3.26 8.62 -13.16
CA LEU A 10 -1.98 8.11 -12.65
C LEU A 10 -2.22 6.71 -12.08
N ALA A 11 -2.32 5.75 -13.00
CA ALA A 11 -2.37 4.33 -12.68
C ALA A 11 -0.96 3.81 -12.37
N CYS A 12 -0.46 4.06 -11.17
CA CYS A 12 0.60 3.28 -10.51
C CYS A 12 0.59 3.58 -9.00
N GLY A 13 -0.50 3.14 -8.39
CA GLY A 13 -0.76 3.29 -6.97
C GLY A 13 -2.02 2.51 -6.64
N ALA A 14 -2.06 1.25 -7.08
CA ALA A 14 -3.12 0.36 -6.67
C ALA A 14 -2.90 0.08 -5.18
N VAL A 15 -3.39 0.99 -4.33
CA VAL A 15 -3.74 0.69 -2.95
C VAL A 15 -4.91 -0.26 -3.05
N LEU A 16 -4.59 -1.51 -3.37
CA LEU A 16 -5.56 -2.57 -3.39
C LEU A 16 -5.85 -2.91 -1.93
N LEU A 17 -7.10 -3.27 -1.68
CA LEU A 17 -7.52 -4.11 -0.56
C LEU A 17 -6.77 -5.45 -0.66
N THR A 18 -5.45 -5.47 -0.45
CA THR A 18 -4.69 -6.71 -0.42
C THR A 18 -4.61 -7.12 1.03
N GLY A 19 -5.60 -7.90 1.46
CA GLY A 19 -5.50 -8.76 2.65
C GLY A 19 -4.50 -9.91 2.50
N VAL A 20 -3.53 -9.79 1.59
CA VAL A 20 -2.49 -10.79 1.30
C VAL A 20 -1.18 -10.01 1.06
N PRO A 21 -0.04 -10.45 1.60
CA PRO A 21 1.24 -9.84 1.26
C PRO A 21 1.50 -9.94 -0.25
N ALA A 22 1.79 -8.81 -0.89
CA ALA A 22 2.24 -8.72 -2.28
C ALA A 22 3.69 -9.24 -2.47
N CYS A 23 4.03 -10.32 -1.78
CA CYS A 23 5.30 -11.04 -1.90
C CYS A 23 4.98 -12.54 -1.90
N SER A 24 4.51 -13.02 -3.04
CA SER A 24 4.69 -14.42 -3.41
C SER A 24 5.48 -14.40 -4.69
N GLU A 25 6.76 -14.76 -4.56
CA GLU A 25 7.67 -14.98 -5.67
C GLU A 25 7.01 -15.93 -6.68
N LYS A 26 7.20 -15.63 -7.97
CA LYS A 26 6.82 -16.55 -9.04
C LYS A 26 7.55 -17.88 -8.79
N PRO A 27 6.85 -19.03 -8.80
CA PRO A 27 7.54 -20.30 -8.88
C PRO A 27 8.16 -20.41 -10.27
N ASP A 28 9.47 -20.61 -10.32
CA ASP A 28 10.19 -21.00 -11.52
C ASP A 28 9.58 -22.28 -12.11
N ASP A 29 9.03 -22.20 -13.32
CA ASP A 29 8.58 -23.35 -14.09
C ASP A 29 9.81 -24.03 -14.72
N LYS A 30 10.27 -25.11 -14.08
CA LYS A 30 11.01 -26.17 -14.74
C LYS A 30 10.25 -27.48 -14.60
N SER A 31 9.61 -27.86 -15.71
CA SER A 31 9.72 -29.18 -16.34
C SER A 31 9.33 -30.41 -15.50
N GLN A 32 8.17 -30.95 -15.89
CA GLN A 32 7.82 -32.37 -16.06
C GLN A 32 8.11 -33.36 -14.93
N THR A 33 7.08 -34.07 -14.47
CA THR A 33 6.88 -35.49 -14.84
C THR A 33 5.52 -36.03 -14.36
N SER A 34 4.97 -36.88 -15.20
CA SER A 34 3.83 -37.79 -15.02
C SER A 34 3.85 -38.60 -13.72
N ASN A 35 2.68 -38.91 -13.14
CA ASN A 35 1.99 -40.20 -13.33
C ASN A 35 0.86 -40.42 -12.29
N SER A 36 -0.11 -41.21 -12.72
CA SER A 36 -1.28 -41.80 -12.05
C SER A 36 -1.02 -42.42 -10.67
N GLY A 37 -2.05 -42.39 -9.80
CA GLY A 37 -2.05 -43.17 -8.55
C GLY A 37 -3.24 -42.88 -7.61
N ASN A 38 -4.33 -43.61 -7.81
CA ASN A 38 -5.44 -43.82 -6.88
C ASN A 38 -4.98 -44.26 -5.46
N SER A 39 -5.64 -43.77 -4.39
CA SER A 39 -6.22 -44.60 -3.30
C SER A 39 -6.81 -43.76 -2.18
N ASN A 40 -8.06 -44.08 -1.84
CA ASN A 40 -8.75 -43.74 -0.59
C ASN A 40 -7.96 -44.19 0.65
N SER A 41 -8.07 -43.44 1.74
CA SER A 41 -8.08 -43.97 3.11
C SER A 41 -8.73 -42.96 4.06
N ASN A 42 -9.90 -43.34 4.58
CA ASN A 42 -10.46 -42.78 5.81
C ASN A 42 -9.49 -43.03 6.97
N SER A 43 -9.28 -42.03 7.81
CA SER A 43 -9.06 -42.29 9.25
C SER A 43 -9.49 -41.07 10.05
N ASP A 44 -10.43 -41.32 10.95
CA ASP A 44 -10.88 -40.42 11.99
C ASP A 44 -9.70 -39.93 12.85
N LYS A 45 -9.56 -38.61 12.99
CA LYS A 45 -8.88 -38.04 14.15
C LYS A 45 -9.49 -36.70 14.53
N ALA A 46 -10.14 -36.69 15.68
CA ALA A 46 -10.63 -35.51 16.36
C ALA A 46 -9.53 -34.44 16.47
N SER A 47 -9.80 -33.26 15.90
CA SER A 47 -9.09 -32.01 16.20
C SER A 47 -10.14 -30.96 16.56
N GLY A 48 -10.46 -30.87 17.85
CA GLY A 48 -11.29 -29.81 18.44
C GLY A 48 -10.55 -28.48 18.54
N GLY A 49 -9.91 -28.06 17.45
CA GLY A 49 -9.18 -26.80 17.35
C GLY A 49 -8.87 -26.52 15.89
N THR A 50 -9.39 -25.38 15.39
CA THR A 50 -9.02 -24.59 14.19
C THR A 50 -10.17 -24.09 13.31
N ASN A 51 -11.44 -24.39 13.61
CA ASN A 51 -12.56 -23.85 12.80
C ASN A 51 -12.68 -22.31 12.84
N THR A 52 -12.21 -21.66 13.91
CA THR A 52 -12.29 -20.20 14.05
C THR A 52 -11.25 -19.48 13.20
N GLY A 53 -10.01 -19.97 13.14
CA GLY A 53 -8.95 -19.37 12.32
C GLY A 53 -9.18 -19.52 10.82
N THR A 54 -9.75 -20.66 10.39
CA THR A 54 -10.16 -20.84 8.98
C THR A 54 -11.37 -19.98 8.63
N ALA A 55 -12.36 -19.89 9.53
CA ALA A 55 -13.53 -19.04 9.32
C ALA A 55 -13.18 -17.54 9.27
N SER A 56 -12.29 -17.05 10.14
CA SER A 56 -11.81 -15.66 10.10
C SER A 56 -11.06 -15.35 8.80
N ALA A 57 -10.24 -16.28 8.30
CA ALA A 57 -9.53 -16.11 7.03
C ALA A 57 -10.49 -16.07 5.83
N GLU A 58 -11.53 -16.92 5.83
CA GLU A 58 -12.58 -16.91 4.80
C GLU A 58 -13.40 -15.61 4.84
N LEU A 59 -13.77 -15.14 6.03
CA LEU A 59 -14.46 -13.86 6.20
C LEU A 59 -13.58 -12.69 5.74
N LEU A 60 -12.28 -12.72 6.05
CA LEU A 60 -11.34 -11.69 5.61
C LEU A 60 -11.28 -11.64 4.08
N LYS A 61 -11.19 -12.80 3.41
CA LYS A 61 -11.22 -12.90 1.95
C LYS A 61 -12.53 -12.34 1.37
N LEU A 62 -13.66 -12.72 1.94
CA LEU A 62 -14.98 -12.22 1.52
C LEU A 62 -15.09 -10.70 1.65
N GLY A 63 -14.63 -10.13 2.78
CA GLY A 63 -14.66 -8.69 3.01
C GLY A 63 -13.80 -7.93 1.99
N VAL A 64 -12.65 -8.49 1.62
CA VAL A 64 -11.78 -7.95 0.56
C VAL A 64 -12.49 -7.98 -0.80
N GLU A 65 -13.12 -9.10 -1.18
CA GLU A 65 -13.86 -9.22 -2.44
C GLU A 65 -15.03 -8.23 -2.51
N GLN A 66 -15.77 -8.06 -1.41
CA GLN A 66 -16.84 -7.06 -1.30
C GLN A 66 -16.30 -5.64 -1.49
N GLY A 67 -15.19 -5.30 -0.83
CA GLY A 67 -14.55 -3.99 -0.98
C GLY A 67 -14.07 -3.74 -2.41
N GLN A 68 -13.50 -4.75 -3.08
CA GLN A 68 -13.07 -4.65 -4.48
C GLN A 68 -14.26 -4.47 -5.43
N ALA A 69 -15.42 -5.02 -5.09
CA ALA A 69 -16.68 -4.81 -5.79
C ALA A 69 -17.37 -3.47 -5.46
N GLY A 70 -16.77 -2.62 -4.61
CA GLY A 70 -17.35 -1.35 -4.16
C GLY A 70 -18.49 -1.47 -3.15
N LYS A 71 -18.74 -2.68 -2.64
CA LYS A 71 -19.77 -3.01 -1.64
C LYS A 71 -19.27 -2.70 -0.24
N PHE A 72 -19.04 -1.42 0.03
CA PHE A 72 -18.31 -0.98 1.22
C PHE A 72 -19.07 -1.21 2.53
N ASP A 73 -20.40 -1.17 2.54
CA ASP A 73 -21.18 -1.46 3.75
C ASP A 73 -21.12 -2.94 4.11
N GLU A 74 -21.23 -3.82 3.11
CA GLU A 74 -21.09 -5.26 3.28
C GLU A 74 -19.66 -5.63 3.71
N ALA A 75 -18.65 -5.04 3.06
CA ALA A 75 -17.25 -5.23 3.42
C ALA A 75 -16.99 -4.82 4.87
N LYS A 76 -17.50 -3.65 5.29
CA LYS A 76 -17.39 -3.17 6.67
C LYS A 76 -17.98 -4.18 7.65
N ALA A 77 -19.22 -4.62 7.42
CA ALA A 77 -19.90 -5.60 8.27
C ALA A 77 -19.14 -6.94 8.34
N THR A 78 -18.53 -7.37 7.22
CA THR A 78 -17.72 -8.59 7.18
C THR A 78 -16.42 -8.44 7.98
N PHE A 79 -15.73 -7.30 7.88
CA PHE A 79 -14.54 -7.04 8.70
C PHE A 79 -14.85 -6.92 10.19
N GLU A 80 -16.01 -6.35 10.56
CA GLU A 80 -16.48 -6.33 11.95
C GLU A 80 -16.71 -7.75 12.49
N LYS A 81 -17.19 -8.69 11.66
CA LYS A 81 -17.28 -10.12 12.04
C LYS A 81 -15.90 -10.76 12.22
N VAL A 82 -14.92 -10.43 11.38
CA VAL A 82 -13.52 -10.88 11.57
C VAL A 82 -13.02 -10.38 12.93
N LEU A 83 -13.25 -9.12 13.26
CA LEU A 83 -12.80 -8.52 14.53
C LEU A 83 -13.56 -9.06 15.76
N ALA A 84 -14.79 -9.52 15.60
CA ALA A 84 -15.51 -10.21 16.66
C ALA A 84 -14.89 -11.57 17.02
N ALA A 85 -14.26 -12.24 16.05
CA ALA A 85 -13.51 -13.48 16.27
C ALA A 85 -12.04 -13.23 16.65
N GLU A 86 -11.42 -12.20 16.06
CA GLU A 86 -10.00 -11.86 16.17
C GLU A 86 -9.84 -10.34 16.34
N ALA A 87 -9.96 -9.86 17.58
CA ALA A 87 -9.98 -8.43 17.89
C ALA A 87 -8.71 -7.67 17.45
N GLU A 88 -7.58 -8.36 17.30
CA GLU A 88 -6.28 -7.80 16.91
C GLU A 88 -5.94 -8.06 15.43
N ASN A 89 -6.90 -8.50 14.61
CA ASN A 89 -6.64 -8.79 13.20
C ASN A 89 -6.30 -7.51 12.43
N LYS A 90 -5.00 -7.32 12.16
CA LYS A 90 -4.47 -6.13 11.48
C LYS A 90 -5.02 -5.92 10.08
N PHE A 91 -5.37 -6.99 9.37
CA PHE A 91 -5.91 -6.89 8.02
C PHE A 91 -7.33 -6.33 8.05
N ALA A 92 -8.18 -6.79 8.98
CA ALA A 92 -9.52 -6.25 9.15
C ALA A 92 -9.49 -4.78 9.56
N TRP A 93 -8.65 -4.40 10.54
CA TRP A 93 -8.47 -3.00 10.93
C TRP A 93 -7.97 -2.12 9.77
N PHE A 94 -7.00 -2.59 8.98
CA PHE A 94 -6.53 -1.87 7.81
C PHE A 94 -7.63 -1.64 6.77
N ASN A 95 -8.40 -2.67 6.43
CA ASN A 95 -9.46 -2.53 5.43
C ASN A 95 -10.61 -1.64 5.91
N LEU A 96 -10.93 -1.65 7.21
CA LEU A 96 -11.86 -0.67 7.80
C LEU A 96 -11.32 0.76 7.69
N GLY A 97 -10.01 0.96 7.90
CA GLY A 97 -9.36 2.25 7.68
C GLY A 97 -9.46 2.72 6.23
N PHE A 98 -9.24 1.82 5.28
CA PHE A 98 -9.37 2.09 3.85
C PHE A 98 -10.81 2.47 3.45
N ILE A 99 -11.80 1.77 3.98
CA ILE A 99 -13.22 2.08 3.75
C ILE A 99 -13.57 3.46 4.32
N ALA A 100 -13.14 3.76 5.55
CA ALA A 100 -13.35 5.06 6.18
C ALA A 100 -12.72 6.20 5.37
N GLN A 101 -11.48 6.01 4.90
CA GLN A 101 -10.78 6.98 4.05
C GLN A 101 -11.51 7.20 2.71
N SER A 102 -12.01 6.12 2.09
CA SER A 102 -12.79 6.19 0.85
C SER A 102 -14.12 6.96 1.01
N ARG A 103 -14.61 7.09 2.25
CA ARG A 103 -15.79 7.87 2.63
C ARG A 103 -15.47 9.27 3.17
N ASN A 104 -14.21 9.70 3.06
CA ASN A 104 -13.71 10.98 3.60
C ASN A 104 -13.80 11.08 5.14
N HIS A 105 -13.85 9.96 5.85
CA HIS A 105 -13.80 9.92 7.32
C HIS A 105 -12.35 9.76 7.80
N SER A 106 -11.53 10.81 7.59
CA SER A 106 -10.09 10.73 7.84
C SER A 106 -9.71 10.35 9.28
N ASP A 107 -10.44 10.84 10.28
CA ASP A 107 -10.14 10.56 11.69
C ASP A 107 -10.42 9.11 12.07
N GLU A 108 -11.52 8.55 11.56
CA GLU A 108 -11.85 7.13 11.69
C GLU A 108 -10.82 6.26 10.97
N ALA A 109 -10.38 6.69 9.78
CA ALA A 109 -9.35 5.99 9.02
C ALA A 109 -8.02 5.91 9.80
N ILE A 110 -7.55 7.04 10.33
CA ILE A 110 -6.33 7.12 11.14
C ILE A 110 -6.43 6.19 12.36
N SER A 111 -7.54 6.23 13.09
CA SER A 111 -7.78 5.37 14.26
C SER A 111 -7.74 3.88 13.90
N ASN A 112 -8.36 3.49 12.78
CA ASN A 112 -8.33 2.10 12.32
C ASN A 112 -6.94 1.67 11.85
N TYR A 113 -6.18 2.54 11.17
CA TYR A 113 -4.79 2.26 10.83
C TYR A 113 -3.90 2.13 12.08
N ASP A 114 -4.14 2.93 13.12
CA ASP A 114 -3.42 2.81 14.39
C ASP A 114 -3.64 1.46 15.06
N LYS A 115 -4.86 0.94 15.03
CA LYS A 115 -5.15 -0.41 15.53
C LYS A 115 -4.44 -1.49 14.72
N ALA A 116 -4.37 -1.36 13.39
CA ALA A 116 -3.59 -2.30 12.56
C ALA A 116 -2.07 -2.23 12.90
N LEU A 117 -1.56 -1.03 13.14
CA LEU A 117 -0.15 -0.79 13.48
C LEU A 117 0.20 -1.17 14.93
N ALA A 118 -0.78 -1.25 15.83
CA ALA A 118 -0.58 -1.78 17.17
C ALA A 118 -0.21 -3.28 17.15
N THR A 119 -0.83 -4.05 16.23
CA THR A 119 -0.48 -5.47 16.02
C THR A 119 0.83 -5.64 15.24
N ASP A 120 1.08 -4.78 14.25
CA ASP A 120 2.31 -4.81 13.44
C ASP A 120 2.76 -3.39 13.07
N ALA A 121 3.71 -2.87 13.84
CA ALA A 121 4.21 -1.50 13.70
C ALA A 121 4.89 -1.22 12.35
N ASN A 122 5.24 -2.27 11.58
CA ASN A 122 5.90 -2.17 10.28
C ASN A 122 4.97 -2.58 9.13
N TYR A 123 3.65 -2.69 9.37
CA TYR A 123 2.69 -3.01 8.34
C TYR A 123 2.58 -1.88 7.32
N LYS A 124 3.36 -1.99 6.24
CA LYS A 124 3.56 -0.96 5.23
C LYS A 124 2.26 -0.39 4.64
N PRO A 125 1.22 -1.18 4.31
CA PRO A 125 -0.03 -0.63 3.79
C PRO A 125 -0.71 0.33 4.78
N ALA A 126 -0.75 0.01 6.07
CA ALA A 126 -1.34 0.88 7.09
C ALA A 126 -0.49 2.14 7.31
N LEU A 127 0.85 2.01 7.38
CA LEU A 127 1.74 3.18 7.45
C LEU A 127 1.49 4.14 6.27
N TYR A 128 1.46 3.62 5.03
CA TYR A 128 1.33 4.45 3.84
C TYR A 128 -0.01 5.18 3.79
N ASN A 129 -1.11 4.49 4.07
CA ASN A 129 -2.44 5.11 4.03
C ASN A 129 -2.70 6.05 5.22
N LYS A 130 -2.14 5.75 6.40
CA LYS A 130 -2.15 6.68 7.54
C LYS A 130 -1.39 7.96 7.20
N ALA A 131 -0.21 7.85 6.57
CA ALA A 131 0.55 9.03 6.15
C ALA A 131 -0.25 9.91 5.18
N ILE A 132 -0.92 9.31 4.19
CA ILE A 132 -1.82 10.03 3.28
C ILE A 132 -2.95 10.74 4.05
N ALA A 133 -3.61 10.04 4.99
CA ALA A 133 -4.69 10.63 5.78
C ALA A 133 -4.22 11.82 6.66
N LEU A 134 -2.93 11.87 6.98
CA LEU A 134 -2.33 12.91 7.80
C LEU A 134 -1.73 14.07 7.01
N GLU A 135 -1.51 13.96 5.69
CA GLU A 135 -0.78 14.98 4.91
C GLU A 135 -1.30 16.41 5.14
N SER A 136 -2.61 16.61 5.15
CA SER A 136 -3.22 17.93 5.38
C SER A 136 -3.48 18.27 6.84
N LYS A 137 -3.55 17.27 7.72
CA LYS A 137 -3.93 17.44 9.14
C LYS A 137 -2.70 17.59 10.05
N ASP A 138 -1.68 16.80 9.80
CA ASP A 138 -0.43 16.74 10.55
C ASP A 138 0.71 16.33 9.59
N PRO A 139 1.21 17.28 8.77
CA PRO A 139 2.25 17.01 7.79
C PRO A 139 3.55 16.53 8.44
N THR A 140 3.85 16.97 9.67
CA THR A 140 5.05 16.56 10.42
C THR A 140 5.01 15.07 10.70
N THR A 141 3.93 14.56 11.30
CA THR A 141 3.79 13.12 11.57
C THR A 141 3.71 12.32 10.27
N SER A 142 3.07 12.86 9.22
CA SER A 142 3.03 12.23 7.90
C SER A 142 4.44 12.01 7.32
N MET A 143 5.31 13.04 7.37
CA MET A 143 6.71 12.92 6.93
C MET A 143 7.47 11.85 7.70
N ASP A 144 7.30 11.77 9.02
CA ASP A 144 8.00 10.78 9.85
C ASP A 144 7.56 9.35 9.52
N ILE A 145 6.27 9.15 9.22
CA ILE A 145 5.78 7.86 8.72
C ILE A 145 6.38 7.54 7.35
N TYR A 146 6.46 8.50 6.43
CA TYR A 146 7.12 8.27 5.13
C TYR A 146 8.61 7.97 5.26
N ARG A 147 9.34 8.65 6.15
CA ARG A 147 10.74 8.35 6.47
C ARG A 147 10.89 6.92 6.99
N LYS A 148 10.01 6.51 7.92
CA LYS A 148 9.95 5.12 8.40
C LYS A 148 9.70 4.15 7.25
N LEU A 149 8.73 4.42 6.39
CA LEU A 149 8.41 3.57 5.24
C LEU A 149 9.61 3.36 4.31
N VAL A 150 10.30 4.44 3.93
CA VAL A 150 11.46 4.31 3.03
C VAL A 150 12.68 3.67 3.69
N SER A 151 12.76 3.70 5.04
CA SER A 151 13.78 2.91 5.76
C SER A 151 13.47 1.41 5.80
N ILE A 152 12.19 1.02 5.84
CA ILE A 152 11.75 -0.39 5.79
C ILE A 152 11.76 -0.89 4.34
N ASP A 153 11.38 -0.03 3.40
CA ASP A 153 11.24 -0.31 1.98
C ASP A 153 11.84 0.80 1.12
N ASN A 154 13.14 0.65 0.82
CA ASN A 154 13.86 1.59 -0.02
C ASN A 154 13.48 1.52 -1.52
N LYS A 155 12.48 0.72 -1.90
CA LYS A 155 11.99 0.59 -3.28
C LYS A 155 10.63 1.25 -3.51
N SER A 156 10.03 1.88 -2.50
CA SER A 156 8.75 2.59 -2.65
C SER A 156 8.93 3.96 -3.30
N SER A 157 8.83 4.00 -4.64
CA SER A 157 8.94 5.25 -5.42
C SER A 157 7.87 6.28 -5.04
N THR A 158 6.65 5.83 -4.74
CA THR A 158 5.53 6.69 -4.34
C THR A 158 5.70 7.28 -2.94
N ALA A 159 6.25 6.53 -1.97
CA ALA A 159 6.57 7.07 -0.65
C ALA A 159 7.65 8.16 -0.73
N TYR A 160 8.69 7.96 -1.55
CA TYR A 160 9.69 9.00 -1.81
C TYR A 160 9.09 10.24 -2.48
N LEU A 161 8.18 10.07 -3.44
CA LEU A 161 7.51 11.19 -4.10
C LEU A 161 6.70 12.02 -3.10
N ARG A 162 5.89 11.36 -2.28
CA ARG A 162 5.05 11.99 -1.24
C ARG A 162 5.89 12.71 -0.18
N LEU A 163 6.96 12.06 0.29
CA LEU A 163 7.93 12.68 1.20
C LEU A 163 8.57 13.92 0.58
N GLY A 164 8.97 13.87 -0.70
CA GLY A 164 9.54 15.02 -1.39
C GLY A 164 8.58 16.20 -1.50
N MET A 165 7.28 15.96 -1.70
CA MET A 165 6.26 17.01 -1.72
C MET A 165 6.15 17.70 -0.35
N LEU A 166 6.04 16.93 0.74
CA LEU A 166 5.96 17.48 2.10
C LEU A 166 7.25 18.22 2.52
N LEU A 167 8.43 17.73 2.11
CA LEU A 167 9.71 18.40 2.37
C LEU A 167 9.81 19.73 1.61
N SER A 168 9.34 19.77 0.36
CA SER A 168 9.25 21.01 -0.42
C SER A 168 8.33 22.03 0.24
N GLU A 169 7.19 21.59 0.76
CA GLU A 169 6.20 22.46 1.41
C GLU A 169 6.71 22.99 2.76
N SER A 170 7.48 22.20 3.50
CA SER A 170 8.13 22.62 4.75
C SER A 170 9.41 23.45 4.56
N GLY A 171 9.85 23.65 3.32
CA GLY A 171 11.03 24.45 2.98
C GLY A 171 12.37 23.70 3.03
N ASP A 172 12.36 22.38 3.28
CA ASP A 172 13.55 21.54 3.17
C ASP A 172 13.82 21.17 1.70
N ASP A 173 14.34 22.14 0.96
CA ASP A 173 14.67 21.98 -0.46
C ASP A 173 15.75 20.93 -0.72
N ALA A 174 16.65 20.69 0.24
CA ALA A 174 17.71 19.68 0.11
C ALA A 174 17.12 18.27 0.22
N GLY A 175 16.35 18.01 1.28
CA GLY A 175 15.65 16.75 1.49
C GLY A 175 14.66 16.46 0.36
N ALA A 176 13.94 17.48 -0.11
CA ALA A 176 13.02 17.34 -1.25
C ALA A 176 13.73 16.86 -2.52
N ARG A 177 14.89 17.45 -2.87
CA ARG A 177 15.69 17.03 -4.04
C ARG A 177 16.11 15.57 -3.93
N ASP A 178 16.59 15.14 -2.76
CA ASP A 178 17.05 13.77 -2.55
C ASP A 178 15.88 12.78 -2.66
N ALA A 179 14.74 13.10 -2.05
CA ALA A 179 13.54 12.28 -2.13
C ALA A 179 13.01 12.17 -3.57
N PHE A 180 12.90 13.28 -4.31
CA PHE A 180 12.46 13.24 -5.72
C PHE A 180 13.44 12.49 -6.62
N LYS A 181 14.75 12.64 -6.40
CA LYS A 181 15.78 11.88 -7.13
C LYS A 181 15.64 10.38 -6.87
N ALA A 182 15.38 9.98 -5.62
CA ALA A 182 15.13 8.59 -5.27
C ALA A 182 13.86 8.05 -5.95
N ALA A 183 12.75 8.81 -5.93
CA ALA A 183 11.50 8.45 -6.59
C ALA A 183 11.69 8.20 -8.10
N VAL A 184 12.31 9.14 -8.82
CA VAL A 184 12.55 9.04 -10.28
C VAL A 184 13.55 7.93 -10.63
N ARG A 185 14.54 7.67 -9.77
CA ARG A 185 15.48 6.56 -9.96
C ARG A 185 14.78 5.21 -9.90
N LEU A 186 13.80 5.05 -9.01
CA LEU A 186 13.02 3.83 -8.84
C LEU A 186 11.95 3.68 -9.93
N ASP A 187 11.29 4.79 -10.29
CA ASP A 187 10.30 4.85 -11.35
C ASP A 187 10.47 6.14 -12.17
N LYS A 188 11.03 5.99 -13.37
CA LYS A 188 11.26 7.11 -14.29
C LYS A 188 9.96 7.78 -14.73
N GLY A 189 8.83 7.08 -14.69
CA GLY A 189 7.50 7.61 -15.02
C GLY A 189 7.05 8.73 -14.09
N LEU A 190 7.62 8.81 -12.89
CA LEU A 190 7.30 9.86 -11.90
C LEU A 190 7.95 11.22 -12.23
N THR A 191 8.79 11.32 -13.26
CA THR A 191 9.47 12.58 -13.63
C THR A 191 8.50 13.74 -13.84
N SER A 192 7.33 13.47 -14.45
CA SER A 192 6.29 14.48 -14.67
C SER A 192 5.60 14.92 -13.37
N ALA A 193 5.51 14.04 -12.37
CA ALA A 193 4.92 14.32 -11.06
C ALA A 193 5.84 15.15 -10.15
N VAL A 194 7.16 15.13 -10.38
CA VAL A 194 8.12 15.96 -9.64
C VAL A 194 7.92 17.44 -10.02
N PRO A 195 7.88 18.40 -9.06
CA PRO A 195 7.83 19.82 -9.37
C PRO A 195 9.01 20.28 -10.24
N ALA A 196 8.77 21.19 -11.18
CA ALA A 196 9.77 21.60 -12.17
C ALA A 196 11.12 22.05 -11.56
N LYS A 197 11.08 22.73 -10.40
CA LYS A 197 12.27 23.17 -9.67
C LYS A 197 13.20 22.05 -9.18
N TYR A 198 12.73 20.81 -9.13
CA TYR A 198 13.48 19.63 -8.69
C TYR A 198 13.75 18.61 -9.79
N ARG A 199 13.23 18.82 -11.01
CA ARG A 199 13.52 17.93 -12.14
C ARG A 199 14.96 18.12 -12.56
N VAL A 200 15.72 17.03 -12.58
CA VAL A 200 17.05 17.05 -13.20
C VAL A 200 16.83 17.15 -14.70
N VAL A 201 17.06 18.33 -15.26
CA VAL A 201 17.13 18.49 -16.71
C VAL A 201 18.33 17.67 -17.18
N PRO A 202 18.17 16.70 -18.09
CA PRO A 202 19.32 16.08 -18.74
C PRO A 202 20.03 17.20 -19.49
N THR A 203 21.06 17.79 -18.88
CA THR A 203 21.94 18.70 -19.60
C THR A 203 22.50 17.88 -20.74
N ALA A 204 22.21 18.30 -21.98
CA ALA A 204 22.77 17.69 -23.17
C ALA A 204 24.25 17.44 -22.91
N ARG A 205 24.66 16.16 -23.02
CA ARG A 205 26.05 15.75 -22.85
C ARG A 205 26.90 16.75 -23.65
N PRO A 206 27.92 17.42 -23.08
CA PRO A 206 28.73 18.34 -23.86
C PRO A 206 29.22 17.56 -25.07
N SER A 207 28.81 17.99 -26.26
CA SER A 207 29.25 17.38 -27.51
C SER A 207 30.76 17.37 -27.44
N ALA A 208 31.37 16.19 -27.45
CA ALA A 208 32.80 16.05 -27.55
C ALA A 208 33.22 16.54 -28.94
N SER A 209 33.31 17.86 -29.13
CA SER A 209 34.06 18.48 -30.20
C SER A 209 35.51 18.54 -29.73
N ALA A 210 36.24 17.45 -29.93
CA ALA A 210 37.67 17.42 -29.68
C ALA A 210 38.36 16.52 -30.71
N GLY A 211 38.86 17.17 -31.77
CA GLY A 211 39.94 16.72 -32.66
C GLY A 211 39.62 15.54 -33.56
N ARG A 212 39.90 15.54 -34.86
CA ARG A 212 40.90 16.26 -35.65
C ARG A 212 40.39 16.44 -37.08
#